data_AF-A0A7X6XN71-F1
#
_entry.id   AF-A0A7X6XN71-F1
#
_cell.length_a   1.000
_cell.length_b   1.000
_cell.length_c   1.000
_cell.angle_alpha   90.00
_cell.angle_beta   90.00
_cell.angle_gamma   90.00
#
_symmetry.space_group_name_H-M   'P 1'
#
loop_
_entity.id
_entity.type
_entity.pdbx_description
1 polymer ?
#
loop_
_entity_poly.entity_id
_entity_poly.type
_entity_poly.pdbx_seq_one_letter_code
_entity_poly.pdbx_strand_id
1 'polypeptide(L)'
;MWEEIARILPDAVASDPERLPRFIAASIDAERLRKVSTGISRLLAVGELTLRDARNDRIAHHDQGAAAGASAWQVAQGQARFAAAREVEGERAPALHYDLSAAPVVLERVLVTDARAAAETPLGIDSITLSLRTDASWHRVFLDLETAEGVYRSEEPFWLERSTWRNLEWRFVRPEDRTVPVVVLRRDPTARSGVITPGRVRLRLRLERSSPLLVAYAKYSLNYRRALLYIPFWRFVANSTYLVILNILGQVLACSLVAYAFARLRFYGREVLFAVLLATMMLPGQVTMIPVFLIFKALGWYDTLRPLWVGSWFGSAFFIFLLRQFFLTIPQDLEDAAKIDGCSFFG
;
A
#
# COMPACT_ATOMS: atom_id res chain seq x y z
N MET A 1 -20.85 -13.82 8.97
CA MET A 1 -21.36 -15.21 8.94
C MET A 1 -22.68 -15.36 9.67
N TRP A 2 -22.77 -15.20 11.00
CA TRP A 2 -24.06 -15.34 11.72
C TRP A 2 -25.11 -14.28 11.34
N GLU A 3 -24.71 -13.01 11.24
CA GLU A 3 -25.59 -11.92 10.77
C GLU A 3 -26.01 -12.03 9.29
N GLU A 4 -25.20 -12.72 8.49
CA GLU A 4 -25.43 -12.91 7.05
C GLU A 4 -26.37 -14.09 6.80
N ILE A 5 -26.28 -15.13 7.64
CA ILE A 5 -27.24 -16.23 7.72
C ILE A 5 -28.60 -15.72 8.22
N ALA A 6 -28.62 -14.86 9.25
CA ALA A 6 -29.84 -14.29 9.82
C ALA A 6 -30.63 -13.42 8.82
N ARG A 7 -29.95 -12.75 7.89
CA ARG A 7 -30.57 -11.90 6.86
C ARG A 7 -31.22 -12.69 5.71
N ILE A 8 -30.86 -13.97 5.57
CA ILE A 8 -31.34 -14.87 4.50
C ILE A 8 -32.45 -15.79 4.99
N LEU A 9 -32.63 -15.97 6.30
CA LEU A 9 -33.73 -16.77 6.83
C LEU A 9 -35.06 -16.01 6.70
N PRO A 10 -36.04 -16.51 5.93
CA PRO A 10 -37.38 -15.96 5.94
C PRO A 10 -38.01 -16.12 7.34
N ASP A 11 -38.85 -15.18 7.76
CA ASP A 11 -39.56 -15.22 9.06
C ASP A 11 -40.31 -16.56 9.30
N ALA A 12 -40.68 -17.27 8.24
CA ALA A 12 -41.33 -18.58 8.25
C ALA A 12 -40.49 -19.74 8.83
N VAL A 13 -39.17 -19.58 9.01
CA VAL A 13 -38.28 -20.60 9.60
C VAL A 13 -38.14 -20.40 11.12
N ALA A 14 -38.44 -19.21 11.65
CA ALA A 14 -38.34 -18.92 13.08
C ALA A 14 -39.45 -19.58 13.91
N SER A 15 -40.58 -19.95 13.29
CA SER A 15 -41.75 -20.51 13.97
C SER A 15 -41.75 -22.04 14.13
N ASP A 16 -40.90 -22.77 13.41
CA ASP A 16 -40.91 -24.23 13.36
C ASP A 16 -39.48 -24.80 13.26
N PRO A 17 -38.95 -25.38 14.36
CA PRO A 17 -37.59 -25.94 14.40
C PRO A 17 -37.32 -27.05 13.36
N GLU A 18 -38.35 -27.75 12.87
CA GLU A 18 -38.19 -28.83 11.89
C GLU A 18 -38.05 -28.32 10.44
N ARG A 19 -38.35 -27.05 10.18
CA ARG A 19 -38.19 -26.44 8.84
C ARG A 19 -36.77 -25.99 8.57
N LEU A 20 -36.01 -25.66 9.62
CA LEU A 20 -34.62 -25.20 9.49
C LEU A 20 -33.72 -26.26 8.79
N PRO A 21 -33.74 -27.55 9.16
CA PRO A 21 -32.98 -28.58 8.45
C PRO A 21 -33.36 -28.71 6.97
N ARG A 22 -34.65 -28.62 6.62
CA ARG A 22 -35.13 -28.71 5.22
C ARG A 22 -34.73 -27.48 4.40
N PHE A 23 -34.83 -26.29 4.98
CA PHE A 23 -34.40 -25.05 4.35
C PHE A 23 -32.89 -25.03 4.12
N ILE A 24 -32.10 -25.46 5.12
CA ILE A 24 -30.65 -25.61 4.99
C ILE A 24 -30.33 -26.64 3.90
N ALA A 25 -30.95 -27.83 3.93
CA ALA A 25 -30.72 -28.86 2.91
C ALA A 25 -31.08 -28.40 1.48
N ALA A 26 -32.15 -27.60 1.32
CA ALA A 26 -32.55 -27.05 0.03
C ALA A 26 -31.68 -25.85 -0.42
N SER A 27 -31.11 -25.09 0.52
CA SER A 27 -30.28 -23.90 0.25
C SER A 27 -28.79 -24.23 0.09
N ILE A 28 -28.37 -25.42 0.49
CA ILE A 28 -27.03 -25.96 0.28
C ILE A 28 -27.00 -26.59 -1.12
N ASP A 29 -26.66 -25.78 -2.12
CA ASP A 29 -26.36 -26.26 -3.47
C ASP A 29 -24.86 -26.63 -3.61
N ALA A 30 -24.54 -27.42 -4.63
CA ALA A 30 -23.18 -27.88 -4.89
C ALA A 30 -22.21 -26.72 -5.16
N GLU A 31 -22.69 -25.59 -5.68
CA GLU A 31 -21.88 -24.42 -5.99
C GLU A 31 -21.46 -23.66 -4.74
N ARG A 32 -22.39 -23.42 -3.80
CA ARG A 32 -22.18 -22.82 -2.49
C ARG A 32 -21.33 -23.73 -1.62
N LEU A 33 -21.57 -25.04 -1.62
CA LEU A 33 -20.68 -26.00 -0.94
C LEU A 33 -19.26 -25.95 -1.49
N ARG A 34 -19.10 -25.88 -2.82
CA ARG A 34 -17.79 -25.75 -3.44
C ARG A 34 -17.13 -24.41 -3.09
N LYS A 35 -17.89 -23.31 -3.04
CA LYS A 35 -17.40 -21.99 -2.64
C LYS A 35 -16.95 -21.96 -1.17
N VAL A 36 -17.73 -22.54 -0.27
CA VAL A 36 -17.40 -22.67 1.16
C VAL A 36 -16.22 -23.63 1.36
N SER A 37 -16.24 -24.80 0.70
CA SER A 37 -15.15 -25.78 0.74
C SER A 37 -13.84 -25.17 0.23
N THR A 38 -13.87 -24.43 -0.89
CA THR A 38 -12.68 -23.75 -1.43
C THR A 38 -12.20 -22.63 -0.51
N GLY A 39 -13.12 -21.93 0.16
CA GLY A 39 -12.80 -20.87 1.13
C GLY A 39 -12.22 -21.39 2.46
N ILE A 40 -12.56 -22.63 2.85
CA ILE A 40 -12.06 -23.30 4.06
C ILE A 40 -10.82 -24.15 3.75
N SER A 41 -10.72 -24.69 2.53
CA SER A 41 -9.56 -25.47 2.11
C SER A 41 -8.35 -24.56 1.99
N ARG A 42 -7.33 -24.81 2.81
CA ARG A 42 -6.01 -24.23 2.60
C ARG A 42 -5.44 -24.83 1.32
N LEU A 43 -5.56 -24.07 0.24
CA LEU A 43 -5.13 -24.49 -1.08
C LEU A 43 -4.06 -23.51 -1.54
N LEU A 44 -2.82 -23.97 -1.52
CA LEU A 44 -1.70 -23.31 -2.16
C LEU A 44 -1.60 -23.86 -3.59
N ALA A 45 -1.66 -23.00 -4.62
CA ALA A 45 -1.45 -23.44 -6.00
C ALA A 45 -0.30 -22.67 -6.64
N VAL A 46 0.53 -23.38 -7.40
CA VAL A 46 1.71 -22.81 -8.04
C VAL A 46 1.43 -22.66 -9.52
N GLY A 47 1.27 -21.42 -9.97
CA GLY A 47 0.93 -21.05 -11.35
C GLY A 47 2.16 -20.82 -12.23
N GLU A 48 1.98 -19.96 -13.22
CA GLU A 48 3.01 -19.64 -14.21
C GLU A 48 4.22 -18.94 -13.57
N LEU A 49 5.41 -19.29 -14.05
CA LEU A 49 6.65 -18.58 -13.77
C LEU A 49 7.01 -17.77 -15.01
N THR A 50 7.23 -16.48 -14.87
CA THR A 50 7.71 -15.59 -15.93
C THR A 50 9.07 -15.02 -15.53
N LEU A 51 10.04 -15.09 -16.43
CA LEU A 51 11.32 -14.39 -16.34
C LEU A 51 11.26 -13.17 -17.25
N ARG A 52 11.71 -12.01 -16.78
CA ARG A 52 11.75 -10.77 -17.56
C ARG A 52 13.13 -10.14 -17.58
N ASP A 53 13.46 -9.50 -18.68
CA ASP A 53 14.71 -8.75 -18.84
C ASP A 53 14.56 -7.28 -18.41
N ALA A 54 15.63 -6.51 -18.59
CA ALA A 54 15.67 -5.10 -18.22
C ALA A 54 14.71 -4.19 -18.99
N ARG A 55 14.22 -4.63 -20.16
CA ARG A 55 13.23 -3.95 -20.99
C ARG A 55 11.82 -4.41 -20.68
N ASN A 56 11.65 -5.25 -19.65
CA ASN A 56 10.39 -5.88 -19.27
C ASN A 56 9.90 -6.91 -20.32
N ASP A 57 10.75 -7.36 -21.23
CA ASP A 57 10.44 -8.39 -22.22
C ASP A 57 10.53 -9.78 -21.60
N ARG A 58 9.68 -10.71 -22.06
CA ARG A 58 9.64 -12.09 -21.56
C ARG A 58 10.85 -12.88 -22.08
N ILE A 59 11.57 -13.51 -21.15
CA ILE A 59 12.70 -14.39 -21.46
C ILE A 59 12.17 -15.82 -21.70
N ALA A 60 12.45 -16.34 -22.89
CA ALA A 60 12.15 -17.72 -23.24
C ALA A 60 12.96 -18.70 -22.37
N HIS A 61 12.28 -19.72 -21.84
CA HIS A 61 12.91 -20.74 -21.01
C HIS A 61 12.19 -22.08 -21.21
N HIS A 62 12.94 -23.16 -20.99
CA HIS A 62 12.42 -24.53 -21.04
C HIS A 62 12.64 -25.23 -19.70
N ASP A 63 11.59 -25.90 -19.21
CA ASP A 63 11.66 -26.69 -17.99
C ASP A 63 12.40 -28.00 -18.21
N GLN A 64 13.38 -28.29 -17.36
CA GLN A 64 14.10 -29.56 -17.41
C GLN A 64 13.41 -30.60 -16.52
N GLY A 65 12.89 -31.68 -17.13
CA GLY A 65 12.32 -32.81 -16.39
C GLY A 65 10.86 -32.67 -15.99
N ALA A 66 10.11 -31.73 -16.58
CA ALA A 66 8.65 -31.66 -16.43
C ALA A 66 7.95 -32.59 -17.44
N ALA A 67 7.28 -33.63 -16.95
CA ALA A 67 6.40 -34.44 -17.79
C ALA A 67 5.12 -33.66 -18.15
N ALA A 68 4.55 -33.92 -19.33
CA ALA A 68 3.33 -33.26 -19.79
C ALA A 68 2.17 -33.42 -18.76
N GLY A 69 1.70 -32.30 -18.21
CA GLY A 69 0.62 -32.27 -17.21
C GLY A 69 1.05 -32.40 -15.74
N ALA A 70 2.33 -32.61 -15.45
CA ALA A 70 2.88 -32.58 -14.10
C ALA A 70 3.33 -31.15 -13.71
N SER A 71 3.45 -30.90 -12.40
CA SER A 71 4.08 -29.67 -11.90
C SER A 71 5.52 -29.57 -12.39
N ALA A 72 5.92 -28.43 -12.93
CA ALA A 72 7.33 -28.14 -13.25
C ALA A 72 8.19 -27.99 -11.98
N TRP A 73 7.56 -27.75 -10.83
CA TRP A 73 8.20 -27.76 -9.52
C TRP A 73 8.23 -29.17 -8.93
N GLN A 74 9.39 -29.56 -8.40
CA GLN A 74 9.61 -30.81 -7.70
C GLN A 74 9.90 -30.55 -6.21
N VAL A 75 9.57 -31.51 -5.34
CA VAL A 75 9.85 -31.39 -3.91
C VAL A 75 11.28 -31.88 -3.66
N ALA A 76 12.19 -30.96 -3.34
CA ALA A 76 13.59 -31.28 -3.06
C ALA A 76 13.80 -31.66 -1.59
N GLN A 77 13.04 -31.05 -0.67
CA GLN A 77 13.14 -31.32 0.76
C GLN A 77 11.79 -31.07 1.46
N GLY A 78 11.54 -31.81 2.55
CA GLY A 78 10.38 -31.64 3.41
C GLY A 78 9.18 -32.49 2.99
N GLN A 79 8.08 -32.37 3.75
CA GLN A 79 6.87 -33.14 3.50
C GLN A 79 5.90 -32.31 2.63
N ALA A 80 5.98 -32.49 1.32
CA ALA A 80 5.03 -31.89 0.39
C ALA A 80 4.75 -32.81 -0.80
N ARG A 81 3.60 -32.60 -1.44
CA ARG A 81 3.18 -33.30 -2.65
C ARG A 81 2.37 -32.38 -3.54
N PHE A 82 2.60 -32.47 -4.84
CA PHE A 82 1.74 -31.82 -5.83
C PHE A 82 0.56 -32.72 -6.17
N ALA A 83 -0.64 -32.16 -6.15
CA ALA A 83 -1.81 -32.75 -6.77
C ALA A 83 -1.85 -32.39 -8.27
N ALA A 84 -2.63 -33.16 -9.04
CA ALA A 84 -2.83 -32.91 -10.45
C ALA A 84 -3.35 -31.47 -10.69
N ALA A 85 -2.91 -30.86 -11.79
CA ALA A 85 -3.32 -29.51 -12.16
C ALA A 85 -4.84 -29.47 -12.38
N ARG A 86 -5.51 -28.64 -11.59
CA ARG A 86 -6.96 -28.41 -11.65
C ARG A 86 -7.23 -26.93 -11.86
N GLU A 87 -8.41 -26.62 -12.35
CA GLU A 87 -8.87 -25.24 -12.44
C GLU A 87 -9.17 -24.73 -11.02
N VAL A 88 -8.49 -23.64 -10.65
CA VAL A 88 -8.66 -22.96 -9.36
C VAL A 88 -8.91 -21.49 -9.64
N GLU A 89 -10.15 -21.04 -9.46
CA GLU A 89 -10.55 -19.65 -9.69
C GLU A 89 -10.17 -19.11 -11.09
N GLY A 90 -10.32 -19.95 -12.13
CA GLY A 90 -10.07 -19.56 -13.53
C GLY A 90 -8.64 -19.80 -14.03
N GLU A 91 -7.71 -20.22 -13.17
CA GLU A 91 -6.35 -20.61 -13.57
C GLU A 91 -6.13 -22.11 -13.37
N ARG A 92 -5.53 -22.78 -14.36
CA ARG A 92 -5.19 -24.21 -14.25
C ARG A 92 -3.79 -24.35 -13.64
N ALA A 93 -3.73 -24.83 -12.40
CA ALA A 93 -2.48 -24.95 -11.68
C ALA A 93 -2.43 -26.19 -10.77
N PRO A 94 -1.24 -26.80 -10.58
CA PRO A 94 -1.05 -27.85 -9.58
C PRO A 94 -1.19 -27.27 -8.17
N ALA A 95 -1.99 -27.93 -7.34
CA ALA A 95 -2.11 -27.59 -5.92
C ALA A 95 -0.97 -28.27 -5.14
N LEU A 96 -0.32 -27.52 -4.26
CA LEU A 96 0.69 -28.02 -3.33
C LEU A 96 0.03 -28.34 -1.99
N HIS A 97 0.10 -29.61 -1.59
CA HIS A 97 -0.15 -30.01 -0.21
C HIS A 97 1.18 -30.09 0.51
N TYR A 98 1.30 -29.43 1.65
CA TYR A 98 2.54 -29.36 2.39
C TYR A 98 2.30 -29.45 3.91
N ASP A 99 3.29 -29.96 4.64
CA ASP A 99 3.34 -29.93 6.09
C ASP A 99 4.68 -29.32 6.54
N LEU A 100 4.58 -28.24 7.33
CA LEU A 100 5.74 -27.53 7.90
C LEU A 100 5.89 -27.80 9.40
N SER A 101 5.21 -28.82 9.94
CA SER A 101 5.23 -29.17 11.36
C SER A 101 6.64 -29.53 11.84
N ALA A 102 7.36 -30.35 11.05
CA ALA A 102 8.68 -30.88 11.38
C ALA A 102 9.86 -30.12 10.76
N ALA A 103 9.75 -29.70 9.49
CA ALA A 103 10.84 -29.05 8.77
C ALA A 103 10.31 -28.12 7.66
N PRO A 104 11.14 -27.16 7.17
CA PRO A 104 10.82 -26.38 5.98
C PRO A 104 10.64 -27.28 4.73
N VAL A 105 9.78 -26.83 3.82
CA VAL A 105 9.60 -27.46 2.50
C VAL A 105 10.39 -26.66 1.47
N VAL A 106 11.19 -27.34 0.66
CA VAL A 106 11.94 -26.73 -0.44
C VAL A 106 11.46 -27.33 -1.74
N LEU A 107 10.91 -26.48 -2.60
CA LEU A 107 10.57 -26.83 -3.97
C LEU A 107 11.70 -26.41 -4.88
N GLU A 108 12.04 -27.24 -5.84
CA GLU A 108 13.07 -26.97 -6.84
C GLU A 108 12.46 -27.00 -8.24
N ARG A 109 12.90 -26.05 -9.08
CA ARG A 109 12.59 -26.00 -10.51
C ARG A 109 13.85 -25.64 -11.26
N VAL A 110 14.20 -26.44 -12.27
CA VAL A 110 15.41 -26.25 -13.07
C VAL A 110 15.01 -25.84 -14.48
N LEU A 111 15.55 -24.72 -14.93
CA LEU A 111 15.26 -24.07 -16.19
C LEU A 111 16.53 -24.01 -17.04
N VAL A 112 16.34 -24.05 -18.35
CA VAL A 112 17.36 -23.64 -19.32
C VAL A 112 16.82 -22.40 -20.04
N THR A 113 17.60 -21.32 -20.00
CA THR A 113 17.25 -20.02 -20.58
C THR A 113 18.25 -19.67 -21.69
N ASP A 114 17.74 -19.02 -22.74
CA ASP A 114 18.55 -18.45 -23.82
C ASP A 114 19.13 -17.08 -23.44
N ALA A 115 18.86 -16.60 -22.23
CA ALA A 115 19.28 -15.30 -21.76
C ALA A 115 20.80 -15.22 -21.65
N ARG A 116 21.34 -14.09 -22.12
CA ARG A 116 22.77 -13.78 -22.07
C ARG A 116 23.03 -12.87 -20.88
N ALA A 117 24.13 -13.10 -20.18
CA ALA A 117 24.57 -12.23 -19.09
C ALA A 117 24.65 -10.78 -19.56
N ALA A 118 23.88 -9.90 -18.91
CA ALA A 118 24.03 -8.46 -19.02
C ALA A 118 24.96 -7.99 -17.89
N ALA A 119 25.66 -6.86 -18.07
CA ALA A 119 26.64 -6.38 -17.09
C ALA A 119 26.05 -6.04 -15.70
N GLU A 120 24.73 -5.86 -15.62
CA GLU A 120 24.06 -5.35 -14.41
C GLU A 120 23.25 -6.41 -13.64
N THR A 121 22.81 -7.49 -14.29
CA THR A 121 22.00 -8.56 -13.66
C THR A 121 22.42 -9.95 -14.14
N PRO A 122 22.34 -10.97 -13.28
CA PRO A 122 22.80 -12.31 -13.64
C PRO A 122 21.95 -12.90 -14.77
N LEU A 123 22.62 -13.46 -15.78
CA LEU A 123 21.99 -14.00 -16.98
C LEU A 123 21.08 -12.99 -17.72
N GLY A 124 21.16 -11.69 -17.45
CA GLY A 124 20.26 -10.69 -18.05
C GLY A 124 18.81 -10.75 -17.55
N ILE A 125 18.55 -11.51 -16.48
CA ILE A 125 17.24 -11.58 -15.83
C ILE A 125 17.11 -10.37 -14.92
N ASP A 126 16.08 -9.55 -15.11
CA ASP A 126 15.78 -8.41 -14.24
C ASP A 126 14.79 -8.78 -13.13
N SER A 127 13.71 -9.47 -13.52
CA SER A 127 12.69 -9.89 -12.58
C SER A 127 12.23 -11.32 -12.81
N ILE A 128 11.87 -11.97 -11.71
CA ILE A 128 11.31 -13.30 -11.65
C ILE A 128 9.92 -13.16 -11.04
N THR A 129 8.88 -13.49 -11.80
CA THR A 129 7.49 -13.44 -11.33
C THR A 129 6.92 -14.84 -11.24
N LEU A 130 6.37 -15.21 -10.09
CA LEU A 130 5.63 -16.45 -9.89
C LEU A 130 4.17 -16.13 -9.55
N SER A 131 3.24 -16.62 -10.34
CA SER A 131 1.82 -16.63 -9.96
C SER A 131 1.61 -17.71 -8.90
N LEU A 132 1.11 -17.31 -7.74
CA LEU A 132 0.86 -18.20 -6.61
C LEU A 132 -0.53 -17.88 -6.02
N ARG A 133 -1.37 -18.90 -5.92
CA ARG A 133 -2.58 -18.81 -5.11
C ARG A 133 -2.20 -19.12 -3.67
N THR A 134 -2.28 -18.12 -2.81
CA THR A 134 -1.97 -18.26 -1.39
C THR A 134 -3.11 -18.92 -0.62
N ASP A 135 -2.82 -19.43 0.57
CA ASP A 135 -3.74 -20.23 1.39
C ASP A 135 -4.06 -19.60 2.76
N ALA A 136 -3.76 -18.32 2.92
CA ALA A 136 -3.90 -17.53 4.14
C ALA A 136 -3.21 -18.13 5.38
N SER A 137 -2.22 -19.02 5.19
CA SER A 137 -1.46 -19.62 6.29
C SER A 137 -0.52 -18.63 6.98
N TRP A 138 -0.17 -17.52 6.31
CA TRP A 138 0.87 -16.59 6.75
C TRP A 138 2.25 -17.24 6.97
N HIS A 139 2.51 -18.37 6.31
CA HIS A 139 3.86 -18.90 6.20
C HIS A 139 4.69 -18.04 5.25
N ARG A 140 6.01 -18.17 5.38
CA ARG A 140 6.98 -17.35 4.64
C ARG A 140 7.47 -18.13 3.43
N VAL A 141 7.57 -17.45 2.30
CA VAL A 141 8.11 -17.97 1.05
C VAL A 141 9.32 -17.15 0.66
N PHE A 142 10.45 -17.83 0.52
CA PHE A 142 11.69 -17.26 0.00
C PHE A 142 11.98 -17.85 -1.38
N LEU A 143 12.70 -17.09 -2.20
CA LEU A 143 13.23 -17.56 -3.47
C LEU A 143 14.75 -17.51 -3.41
N ASP A 144 15.38 -18.64 -3.66
CA ASP A 144 16.81 -18.72 -3.96
C ASP A 144 16.98 -19.05 -5.43
N LEU A 145 17.89 -18.33 -6.08
CA LEU A 145 18.27 -18.49 -7.47
C LEU A 145 19.72 -18.92 -7.52
N GLU A 146 19.99 -20.06 -8.16
CA GLU A 146 21.34 -20.59 -8.35
C GLU A 146 21.66 -20.62 -9.86
N THR A 147 22.78 -20.00 -10.21
CA THR A 147 23.27 -19.83 -11.60
C THR A 147 24.77 -20.12 -11.67
N ALA A 148 25.34 -20.21 -12.87
CA ALA A 148 26.80 -20.33 -13.03
C ALA A 148 27.58 -19.14 -12.44
N GLU A 149 26.96 -17.98 -12.31
CA GLU A 149 27.57 -16.74 -11.80
C GLU A 149 27.54 -16.68 -10.26
N GLY A 150 26.67 -17.46 -9.62
CA GLY A 150 26.55 -17.53 -8.17
C GLY A 150 25.14 -17.86 -7.68
N VAL A 151 24.99 -17.79 -6.35
CA VAL A 151 23.72 -18.00 -5.65
C VAL A 151 23.18 -16.64 -5.20
N TYR A 152 21.91 -16.39 -5.47
CA TYR A 152 21.19 -15.19 -5.09
C TYR A 152 20.01 -15.58 -4.21
N ARG A 153 19.78 -14.88 -3.10
CA ARG A 153 18.71 -15.18 -2.16
C ARG A 153 17.84 -13.96 -1.93
N SER A 154 16.54 -14.20 -1.74
CA SER A 154 15.61 -13.15 -1.33
C SER A 154 15.91 -12.71 0.11
N GLU A 155 16.13 -11.42 0.33
CA GLU A 155 16.36 -10.88 1.70
C GLU A 155 15.10 -10.93 2.55
N GLU A 156 13.94 -10.72 1.91
CA GLU A 156 12.64 -10.69 2.58
C GLU A 156 11.73 -11.81 2.10
N PRO A 157 10.87 -12.34 2.97
CA PRO A 157 9.88 -13.32 2.56
C PRO A 157 8.69 -12.65 1.89
N PHE A 158 8.07 -13.37 0.95
CA PHE A 158 6.65 -13.20 0.70
C PHE A 158 5.84 -13.94 1.75
N TRP A 159 4.78 -13.31 2.23
CA TRP A 159 3.83 -13.94 3.13
C TRP A 159 2.73 -14.61 2.30
N LEU A 160 2.37 -15.86 2.65
CA LEU A 160 1.17 -16.54 2.16
C LEU A 160 -0.10 -15.89 2.76
N GLU A 161 -0.29 -14.62 2.41
CA GLU A 161 -1.39 -13.77 2.86
C GLU A 161 -2.62 -14.01 1.99
N ARG A 162 -3.82 -13.99 2.60
CA ARG A 162 -5.13 -14.14 1.92
C ARG A 162 -5.24 -15.47 1.15
N SER A 163 -6.41 -15.73 0.58
CA SER A 163 -6.71 -16.90 -0.25
C SER A 163 -7.05 -16.46 -1.67
N THR A 164 -6.09 -15.83 -2.35
CA THR A 164 -6.25 -15.24 -3.68
C THR A 164 -5.01 -15.47 -4.54
N TRP A 165 -5.18 -15.48 -5.86
CA TRP A 165 -4.06 -15.43 -6.80
C TRP A 165 -3.24 -14.14 -6.63
N ARG A 166 -1.91 -14.28 -6.62
CA ARG A 166 -0.97 -13.17 -6.53
C ARG A 166 0.27 -13.45 -7.35
N ASN A 167 0.76 -12.40 -8.01
CA ASN A 167 2.08 -12.41 -8.63
C ASN A 167 3.12 -12.00 -7.58
N LEU A 168 4.00 -12.93 -7.24
CA LEU A 168 5.17 -12.69 -6.40
C LEU A 168 6.31 -12.32 -7.33
N GLU A 169 6.78 -11.07 -7.25
CA GLU A 169 7.88 -10.57 -8.07
C GLU A 169 9.15 -10.40 -7.23
N TRP A 170 10.23 -11.01 -7.68
CA TRP A 170 11.58 -10.82 -7.16
C TRP A 170 12.41 -10.07 -8.19
N ARG A 171 13.19 -9.08 -7.74
CA ARG A 171 14.08 -8.27 -8.60
C ARG A 171 15.48 -8.19 -8.06
N PHE A 172 16.44 -7.95 -8.93
CA PHE A 172 17.81 -7.62 -8.51
C PHE A 172 17.92 -6.14 -8.13
N VAL A 173 18.84 -5.80 -7.22
CA VAL A 173 19.06 -4.40 -6.83
C VAL A 173 19.62 -3.62 -8.02
N ARG A 174 18.89 -2.60 -8.47
CA ARG A 174 19.46 -1.52 -9.28
C ARG A 174 19.74 -0.29 -8.43
N PRO A 175 20.80 0.49 -8.70
CA PRO A 175 21.06 1.74 -8.00
C PRO A 175 19.90 2.76 -8.10
N GLU A 176 19.11 2.65 -9.18
CA GLU A 176 18.03 3.57 -9.56
C GLU A 176 16.66 3.19 -8.97
N ASP A 177 16.46 1.93 -8.59
CA ASP A 177 15.19 1.42 -8.06
C ASP A 177 15.03 1.77 -6.57
N ARG A 178 14.55 2.99 -6.29
CA ARG A 178 14.30 3.47 -4.91
C ARG A 178 12.82 3.48 -4.52
N THR A 179 11.91 3.10 -5.41
CA THR A 179 10.47 3.41 -5.27
C THR A 179 9.52 2.23 -5.42
N VAL A 180 10.00 1.02 -5.75
CA VAL A 180 9.11 -0.15 -5.88
C VAL A 180 9.39 -1.13 -4.74
N PRO A 181 8.38 -1.51 -3.92
CA PRO A 181 8.56 -2.52 -2.88
C PRO A 181 8.57 -3.91 -3.50
N VAL A 182 9.65 -4.24 -4.21
CA VAL A 182 9.90 -5.58 -4.74
C VAL A 182 10.83 -6.32 -3.78
N VAL A 183 10.62 -7.62 -3.64
CA VAL A 183 11.53 -8.44 -2.84
C VAL A 183 12.85 -8.57 -3.60
N VAL A 184 13.92 -8.13 -2.96
CA VAL A 184 15.24 -8.05 -3.58
C VAL A 184 15.97 -9.39 -3.50
N LEU A 185 16.55 -9.81 -4.62
CA LEU A 185 17.53 -10.88 -4.72
C LEU A 185 18.95 -10.31 -4.59
N ARG A 186 19.68 -10.76 -3.56
CA ARG A 186 21.10 -10.41 -3.38
C ARG A 186 22.00 -11.63 -3.51
N ARG A 187 23.18 -11.41 -4.08
CA ARG A 187 24.21 -12.45 -4.19
C ARG A 187 24.68 -12.85 -2.80
N ASP A 188 24.67 -14.14 -2.49
CA ASP A 188 25.30 -14.70 -1.29
C ASP A 188 26.77 -14.99 -1.61
N PRO A 189 27.73 -14.25 -1.01
CA PRO A 189 29.15 -14.43 -1.29
C PRO A 189 29.73 -15.74 -0.70
N THR A 190 29.03 -16.37 0.24
CA THR A 190 29.49 -17.59 0.93
C THR A 190 29.02 -18.87 0.24
N ALA A 191 27.91 -18.79 -0.50
CA ALA A 191 27.31 -19.93 -1.17
C ALA A 191 28.01 -20.22 -2.51
N ARG A 192 28.48 -21.45 -2.68
CA ARG A 192 29.00 -21.93 -3.96
C ARG A 192 27.88 -22.49 -4.81
N SER A 193 27.82 -22.09 -6.07
CA SER A 193 26.84 -22.62 -7.01
C SER A 193 27.20 -24.05 -7.41
N GLY A 194 26.25 -24.97 -7.30
CA GLY A 194 26.28 -26.30 -7.89
C GLY A 194 25.82 -26.32 -9.36
N VAL A 195 25.41 -25.19 -9.93
CA VAL A 195 25.07 -25.05 -11.34
C VAL A 195 26.30 -24.52 -12.08
N ILE A 196 26.89 -25.34 -12.94
CA ILE A 196 28.14 -25.02 -13.65
C ILE A 196 27.86 -24.62 -15.11
N THR A 197 26.78 -25.15 -15.70
CA THR A 197 26.43 -24.92 -17.11
C THR A 197 25.87 -23.51 -17.32
N PRO A 198 26.46 -22.70 -18.22
CA PRO A 198 25.89 -21.40 -18.61
C PRO A 198 24.46 -21.55 -19.15
N GLY A 199 23.58 -20.59 -18.86
CA GLY A 199 22.17 -20.63 -19.26
C GLY A 199 21.29 -21.60 -18.46
N ARG A 200 21.86 -22.41 -17.57
CA ARG A 200 21.09 -23.23 -16.64
C ARG A 200 20.81 -22.44 -15.36
N VAL A 201 19.55 -22.49 -14.92
CA VAL A 201 19.07 -21.80 -13.73
C VAL A 201 18.35 -22.78 -12.84
N ARG A 202 18.67 -22.78 -11.54
CA ARG A 202 17.92 -23.52 -10.53
C ARG A 202 17.23 -22.55 -9.59
N LEU A 203 15.91 -22.63 -9.53
CA LEU A 203 15.07 -21.90 -8.60
C LEU A 203 14.69 -22.80 -7.43
N ARG A 204 14.83 -22.29 -6.21
CA ARG A 204 14.39 -22.95 -5.00
C ARG A 204 13.40 -22.07 -4.25
N LEU A 205 12.15 -22.52 -4.14
CA LEU A 205 11.16 -21.90 -3.26
C LEU A 205 11.23 -22.55 -1.89
N ARG A 206 11.61 -21.79 -0.87
CA ARG A 206 11.63 -22.27 0.51
C ARG A 206 10.38 -21.79 1.24
N LEU A 207 9.56 -22.73 1.68
CA LEU A 207 8.40 -22.51 2.53
C LEU A 207 8.79 -22.77 3.98
N GLU A 208 8.64 -21.75 4.82
CA GLU A 208 9.01 -21.80 6.22
C GLU A 208 7.82 -21.53 7.13
N ARG A 209 7.70 -22.36 8.18
CA ARG A 209 6.66 -22.20 9.20
C ARG A 209 6.83 -20.86 9.90
N SER A 210 5.72 -20.16 10.09
CA SER A 210 5.65 -18.98 10.94
C SER A 210 5.02 -19.34 12.27
N SER A 211 5.61 -18.86 13.37
CA SER A 211 5.04 -19.03 14.70
C SER A 211 3.77 -18.16 14.85
N PRO A 212 2.84 -18.53 15.75
CA PRO A 212 1.61 -17.74 15.94
C PRO A 212 1.87 -16.27 16.29
N LEU A 213 2.89 -16.01 17.12
CA LEU A 213 3.31 -14.64 17.47
C LEU A 213 3.85 -13.88 16.26
N LEU A 214 4.68 -14.51 15.44
CA LEU A 214 5.20 -13.90 14.23
C LEU A 214 4.07 -13.60 13.23
N VAL A 215 3.10 -14.50 13.08
CA VAL A 215 1.91 -14.28 12.24
C VAL A 215 1.09 -13.10 12.74
N ALA A 216 0.84 -13.00 14.06
CA ALA A 216 0.11 -11.88 14.63
C ALA A 216 0.85 -10.54 14.41
N TYR A 217 2.16 -10.52 14.65
CA TYR A 217 2.99 -9.35 14.40
C TYR A 217 3.00 -8.97 12.91
N ALA A 218 3.17 -9.94 12.01
CA ALA A 218 3.16 -9.70 10.57
C ALA A 218 1.81 -9.16 10.10
N LYS A 219 0.68 -9.71 10.58
CA LYS A 219 -0.66 -9.21 10.29
C LYS A 219 -0.83 -7.74 10.64
N TYR A 220 -0.30 -7.33 11.78
CA TYR A 220 -0.38 -5.95 12.23
C TYR A 220 0.58 -5.04 11.45
N SER A 221 1.85 -5.41 11.36
CA SER A 221 2.94 -4.54 10.88
C SER A 221 3.07 -4.47 9.35
N LEU A 222 2.75 -5.54 8.62
CA LEU A 222 3.08 -5.67 7.20
C LEU A 222 2.41 -4.58 6.34
N ASN A 223 1.16 -4.24 6.64
CA ASN A 223 0.44 -3.20 5.90
C ASN A 223 1.05 -1.81 6.13
N TYR A 224 1.39 -1.46 7.37
CA TYR A 224 2.03 -0.18 7.68
C TYR A 224 3.42 -0.09 7.03
N ARG A 225 4.21 -1.16 7.12
CA ARG A 225 5.53 -1.22 6.50
C ARG A 225 5.44 -1.03 4.98
N ARG A 226 4.51 -1.73 4.32
CA ARG A 226 4.26 -1.53 2.89
C ARG A 226 3.80 -0.11 2.57
N ALA A 227 2.85 0.45 3.31
CA ALA A 227 2.36 1.81 3.07
C ALA A 227 3.45 2.87 3.22
N LEU A 228 4.31 2.74 4.24
CA LEU A 228 5.41 3.67 4.50
C LEU A 228 6.55 3.59 3.47
N LEU A 229 6.73 2.42 2.85
CA LEU A 229 7.78 2.19 1.84
C LEU A 229 7.28 2.33 0.39
N TYR A 230 5.97 2.29 0.16
CA TYR A 230 5.37 2.36 -1.18
C TYR A 230 5.52 3.74 -1.82
N ILE A 231 5.54 4.79 -1.01
CA ILE A 231 5.72 6.19 -1.43
C ILE A 231 6.80 6.83 -0.57
N PRO A 232 7.40 7.96 -0.99
CA PRO A 232 8.26 8.77 -0.13
C PRO A 232 7.43 9.45 0.99
N PHE A 233 6.85 8.64 1.88
CA PHE A 233 5.86 9.03 2.88
C PHE A 233 6.36 10.17 3.75
N TRP A 234 7.60 10.06 4.25
CA TRP A 234 8.21 11.09 5.09
C TRP A 234 8.41 12.43 4.38
N ARG A 235 8.62 12.43 3.06
CA ARG A 235 8.68 13.67 2.26
C ARG A 235 7.30 14.33 2.20
N PHE A 236 6.24 13.54 2.04
CA PHE A 236 4.86 14.07 2.03
C PHE A 236 4.47 14.61 3.41
N VAL A 237 4.84 13.92 4.48
CA VAL A 237 4.66 14.41 5.85
C VAL A 237 5.42 15.71 6.05
N ALA A 238 6.70 15.77 5.69
CA ALA A 238 7.52 16.98 5.83
C ALA A 238 6.92 18.18 5.06
N ASN A 239 6.52 17.97 3.80
CA ASN A 239 5.85 19.00 3.00
C ASN A 239 4.55 19.46 3.67
N SER A 240 3.72 18.53 4.15
CA SER A 240 2.43 18.86 4.77
C SER A 240 2.64 19.64 6.06
N THR A 241 3.55 19.19 6.93
CA THR A 241 3.90 19.89 8.17
C THR A 241 4.44 21.29 7.88
N TYR A 242 5.34 21.44 6.91
CA TYR A 242 5.86 22.74 6.46
C TYR A 242 4.73 23.68 6.02
N LEU A 243 3.79 23.19 5.19
CA LEU A 243 2.64 23.97 4.74
C LEU A 243 1.73 24.37 5.91
N VAL A 244 1.41 23.44 6.80
CA VAL A 244 0.52 23.69 7.94
C VAL A 244 1.10 24.75 8.88
N ILE A 245 2.38 24.65 9.23
CA ILE A 245 3.04 25.62 10.11
C ILE A 245 2.97 27.02 9.50
N LEU A 246 3.34 27.18 8.22
CA LEU A 246 3.34 28.49 7.56
C LEU A 246 1.92 29.06 7.40
N ASN A 247 0.94 28.21 7.09
CA ASN A 247 -0.45 28.63 7.01
C ASN A 247 -0.97 29.09 8.38
N ILE A 248 -0.75 28.33 9.46
CA ILE A 248 -1.21 28.70 10.80
C ILE A 248 -0.59 30.04 11.23
N LEU A 249 0.73 30.18 11.08
CA LEU A 249 1.42 31.43 11.45
C LEU A 249 0.89 32.62 10.66
N GLY A 250 0.84 32.52 9.33
CA GLY A 250 0.34 33.59 8.48
C GLY A 250 -1.11 33.95 8.79
N GLN A 251 -1.96 32.93 8.97
CA GLN A 251 -3.39 33.11 9.22
C GLN A 251 -3.64 33.78 10.57
N VAL A 252 -3.01 33.29 11.64
CA VAL A 252 -3.19 33.83 13.00
C VAL A 252 -2.69 35.27 13.07
N LEU A 253 -1.49 35.54 12.54
CA LEU A 253 -0.91 36.88 12.55
C LEU A 253 -1.76 37.87 11.73
N ALA A 254 -2.05 37.54 10.48
CA ALA A 254 -2.80 38.43 9.60
C ALA A 254 -4.23 38.65 10.08
N CYS A 255 -4.94 37.58 10.47
CA CYS A 255 -6.33 37.70 10.87
C CYS A 255 -6.50 38.40 12.21
N SER A 256 -5.62 38.15 13.19
CA SER A 256 -5.69 38.82 14.49
C SER A 256 -5.48 40.33 14.36
N LEU A 257 -4.50 40.77 13.56
CA LEU A 257 -4.24 42.19 13.33
C LEU A 257 -5.43 42.88 12.65
N VAL A 258 -5.94 42.28 11.57
CA VAL A 258 -7.06 42.86 10.81
C VAL A 258 -8.34 42.85 11.66
N ALA A 259 -8.63 41.75 12.36
CA ALA A 259 -9.79 41.66 13.24
C ALA A 259 -9.74 42.65 14.40
N TYR A 260 -8.56 42.84 15.01
CA TYR A 260 -8.36 43.83 16.08
C TYR A 260 -8.65 45.24 15.56
N ALA A 261 -8.13 45.59 14.38
CA ALA A 261 -8.41 46.88 13.75
C ALA A 261 -9.91 47.10 13.52
N PHE A 262 -10.64 46.09 13.00
CA PHE A 262 -12.09 46.18 12.81
C PHE A 262 -12.91 46.15 14.11
N ALA A 263 -12.40 45.59 15.20
CA ALA A 263 -13.09 45.52 16.49
C ALA A 263 -12.85 46.75 17.36
N ARG A 264 -11.63 47.29 17.38
CA ARG A 264 -11.18 48.29 18.36
C ARG A 264 -10.88 49.65 17.78
N LEU A 265 -10.27 49.71 16.61
CA LEU A 265 -9.89 50.99 16.01
C LEU A 265 -11.11 51.67 15.37
N ARG A 266 -11.15 52.99 15.47
CA ARG A 266 -12.17 53.84 14.84
C ARG A 266 -11.53 54.51 13.62
N PHE A 267 -12.00 54.17 12.43
CA PHE A 267 -11.55 54.77 11.18
C PHE A 267 -12.71 54.92 10.20
N TYR A 268 -12.58 55.87 9.27
CA TYR A 268 -13.62 56.16 8.29
C TYR A 268 -13.85 54.96 7.36
N GLY A 269 -15.12 54.58 7.14
CA GLY A 269 -15.48 53.46 6.25
C GLY A 269 -15.33 52.05 6.84
N ARG A 270 -15.04 51.90 8.13
CA ARG A 270 -14.83 50.61 8.81
C ARG A 270 -15.96 49.60 8.55
N GLU A 271 -17.21 49.98 8.75
CA GLU A 271 -18.34 49.06 8.58
C GLU A 271 -18.55 48.66 7.10
N VAL A 272 -18.27 49.57 6.16
CA VAL A 272 -18.35 49.29 4.71
C VAL A 272 -17.27 48.30 4.30
N LEU A 273 -16.01 48.52 4.71
CA LEU A 273 -14.90 47.62 4.42
C LEU A 273 -15.12 46.23 5.05
N PHE A 274 -15.72 46.18 6.24
CA PHE A 274 -16.08 44.91 6.86
C PHE A 274 -17.18 44.18 6.10
N ALA A 275 -18.20 44.89 5.61
CA ALA A 275 -19.23 44.32 4.76
C ALA A 275 -18.66 43.77 3.43
N VAL A 276 -17.73 44.50 2.79
CA VAL A 276 -17.02 44.03 1.60
C VAL A 276 -16.22 42.76 1.90
N LEU A 277 -15.51 42.73 3.04
CA LEU A 277 -14.78 41.55 3.48
C LEU A 277 -15.70 40.34 3.63
N LEU A 278 -16.88 40.50 4.24
CA LEU A 278 -17.88 39.43 4.35
C LEU A 278 -18.43 38.99 2.98
N ALA A 279 -18.64 39.92 2.06
CA ALA A 279 -19.08 39.59 0.71
C ALA A 279 -18.10 38.66 -0.02
N THR A 280 -16.80 38.72 0.28
CA THR A 280 -15.82 37.80 -0.32
C THR A 280 -16.06 36.33 0.06
N MET A 281 -16.70 36.06 1.20
CA MET A 281 -17.06 34.70 1.62
C MET A 281 -18.19 34.10 0.79
N MET A 282 -18.93 34.92 0.04
CA MET A 282 -20.00 34.46 -0.85
C MET A 282 -19.45 33.90 -2.17
N LEU A 283 -18.18 34.17 -2.49
CA LEU A 283 -17.56 33.65 -3.71
C LEU A 283 -17.23 32.16 -3.54
N PRO A 284 -17.74 31.27 -4.41
CA PRO A 284 -17.38 29.86 -4.39
C PRO A 284 -15.91 29.67 -4.80
N GLY A 285 -15.17 28.88 -4.03
CA GLY A 285 -13.74 28.64 -4.27
C GLY A 285 -13.42 28.04 -5.64
N GLN A 286 -14.37 27.32 -6.24
CA GLN A 286 -14.22 26.74 -7.58
C GLN A 286 -14.07 27.82 -8.67
N VAL A 287 -14.75 28.97 -8.52
CA VAL A 287 -14.69 30.07 -9.49
C VAL A 287 -13.36 30.82 -9.39
N THR A 288 -12.76 30.87 -8.20
CA THR A 288 -11.46 31.52 -7.99
C THR A 288 -10.27 30.60 -8.28
N MET A 289 -10.47 29.28 -8.35
CA MET A 289 -9.40 28.29 -8.54
C MET A 289 -8.58 28.53 -9.82
N ILE A 290 -9.24 28.72 -10.98
CA ILE A 290 -8.55 28.95 -12.26
C ILE A 290 -7.81 30.31 -12.26
N PRO A 291 -8.45 31.44 -11.92
CA PRO A 291 -7.76 32.72 -11.82
C PRO A 291 -6.53 32.69 -10.89
N VAL A 292 -6.67 32.10 -9.70
CA VAL A 292 -5.57 31.99 -8.72
C VAL A 292 -4.42 31.15 -9.27
N PHE A 293 -4.72 30.04 -9.94
CA PHE A 293 -3.70 29.25 -10.63
C PHE A 293 -2.96 30.06 -11.70
N LEU A 294 -3.68 30.83 -12.52
CA LEU A 294 -3.07 31.66 -13.57
C LEU A 294 -2.14 32.74 -12.97
N ILE A 295 -2.52 33.35 -11.86
CA ILE A 295 -1.68 34.31 -11.13
C ILE A 295 -0.37 33.64 -10.70
N PHE A 296 -0.44 32.50 -10.02
CA PHE A 296 0.78 31.81 -9.54
C PHE A 296 1.63 31.25 -10.68
N LYS A 297 1.01 30.83 -11.78
CA LYS A 297 1.73 30.45 -12.99
C LYS A 297 2.48 31.65 -13.59
N ALA A 298 1.85 32.83 -13.67
CA ALA A 298 2.49 34.05 -14.15
C ALA A 298 3.64 34.51 -13.24
N LEU A 299 3.54 34.25 -11.94
CA LEU A 299 4.62 34.49 -10.96
C LEU A 299 5.76 33.47 -11.03
N GLY A 300 5.65 32.44 -11.87
CA GLY A 300 6.65 31.37 -11.96
C GLY A 300 6.68 30.45 -10.74
N TRP A 301 5.60 30.39 -9.96
CA TRP A 301 5.49 29.54 -8.77
C TRP A 301 4.80 28.20 -9.06
N TYR A 302 4.63 27.88 -10.34
CA TYR A 302 4.17 26.57 -10.79
C TYR A 302 5.14 25.47 -10.33
N ASP A 303 4.59 24.31 -9.95
CA ASP A 303 5.35 23.17 -9.42
C ASP A 303 6.18 23.51 -8.15
N THR A 304 5.68 24.43 -7.33
CA THR A 304 6.27 24.76 -6.03
C THR A 304 5.21 24.74 -4.92
N LEU A 305 5.68 24.69 -3.66
CA LEU A 305 4.79 24.73 -2.48
C LEU A 305 4.30 26.15 -2.12
N ARG A 306 4.89 27.21 -2.70
CA ARG A 306 4.63 28.61 -2.33
C ARG A 306 3.15 29.03 -2.47
N PRO A 307 2.46 28.68 -3.56
CA PRO A 307 1.04 29.02 -3.74
C PRO A 307 0.12 28.51 -2.63
N LEU A 308 0.53 27.44 -1.94
CA LEU A 308 -0.29 26.75 -0.96
C LEU A 308 -0.26 27.37 0.44
N TRP A 309 0.66 28.31 0.71
CA TRP A 309 0.76 28.95 2.03
C TRP A 309 0.83 30.48 1.99
N VAL A 310 1.33 31.07 0.90
CA VAL A 310 1.48 32.54 0.79
C VAL A 310 0.14 33.25 0.96
N GLY A 311 -0.95 32.66 0.45
CA GLY A 311 -2.31 33.21 0.58
C GLY A 311 -2.76 33.45 2.02
N SER A 312 -2.35 32.58 2.97
CA SER A 312 -2.76 32.71 4.38
C SER A 312 -2.22 33.95 5.08
N TRP A 313 -1.15 34.56 4.55
CA TRP A 313 -0.60 35.81 5.09
C TRP A 313 -1.41 37.05 4.74
N PHE A 314 -2.40 36.92 3.84
CA PHE A 314 -3.33 38.00 3.48
C PHE A 314 -4.65 37.91 4.26
N GLY A 315 -4.74 36.97 5.21
CA GLY A 315 -5.93 36.75 6.03
C GLY A 315 -7.04 36.02 5.28
N SER A 316 -8.06 35.58 6.03
CA SER A 316 -9.29 35.06 5.45
C SER A 316 -10.48 35.69 6.13
N ALA A 317 -11.48 36.04 5.32
CA ALA A 317 -12.64 36.77 5.77
C ALA A 317 -13.38 36.05 6.91
N PHE A 318 -13.46 34.71 6.85
CA PHE A 318 -14.07 33.90 7.90
C PHE A 318 -13.35 34.03 9.25
N PHE A 319 -12.03 33.84 9.27
CA PHE A 319 -11.26 33.91 10.52
C PHE A 319 -11.19 35.34 11.06
N ILE A 320 -11.10 36.35 10.19
CA ILE A 320 -11.19 37.76 10.57
C ILE A 320 -12.54 38.06 11.22
N PHE A 321 -13.64 37.59 10.62
CA PHE A 321 -14.97 37.74 11.19
C PHE A 321 -15.04 37.09 12.58
N LEU A 322 -14.63 35.83 12.71
CA LEU A 322 -14.67 35.12 13.99
C LEU A 322 -13.85 35.83 15.08
N LEU A 323 -12.61 36.21 14.78
CA LEU A 323 -11.75 36.93 15.73
C LEU A 323 -12.34 38.29 16.09
N ARG A 324 -12.94 39.01 15.15
CA ARG A 324 -13.59 40.29 15.44
C ARG A 324 -14.76 40.09 16.40
N GLN A 325 -15.61 39.07 16.16
CA GLN A 325 -16.72 38.78 17.07
C GLN A 325 -16.21 38.46 18.47
N PHE A 326 -15.15 37.65 18.57
CA PHE A 326 -14.51 37.35 19.84
C PHE A 326 -13.98 38.62 20.53
N PHE A 327 -13.20 39.45 19.84
CA PHE A 327 -12.67 40.69 20.43
C PHE A 327 -13.77 41.62 20.91
N LEU A 328 -14.89 41.75 20.19
CA LEU A 328 -16.03 42.57 20.62
C LEU A 328 -16.65 42.11 21.96
N THR A 329 -16.49 40.86 22.36
CA THR A 329 -16.97 40.37 23.66
C THR A 329 -16.10 40.80 24.85
N ILE A 330 -14.85 41.21 24.61
CA ILE A 330 -13.93 41.64 25.66
C ILE A 330 -14.28 43.09 26.06
N PRO A 331 -14.46 43.42 27.36
CA PRO A 331 -14.77 44.77 27.82
C PRO A 331 -13.70 45.80 27.44
N GLN A 332 -14.12 47.00 27.01
CA GLN A 332 -13.21 48.08 26.62
C GLN A 332 -12.45 48.68 27.81
N ASP A 333 -13.03 48.62 29.02
CA ASP A 333 -12.43 49.17 30.24
C ASP A 333 -11.05 48.56 30.55
N LEU A 334 -10.81 47.30 30.16
CA LEU A 334 -9.51 46.63 30.31
C LEU A 334 -8.44 47.27 29.41
N GLU A 335 -8.80 47.69 28.20
CA GLU A 335 -7.88 48.34 27.27
C GLU A 335 -7.61 49.79 27.69
N ASP A 336 -8.61 50.48 28.25
CA ASP A 336 -8.43 51.85 28.73
C ASP A 336 -7.57 51.89 30.00
N ALA A 337 -7.72 50.91 30.90
CA ALA A 337 -6.80 50.73 32.03
C ALA A 337 -5.36 50.50 31.55
N ALA A 338 -5.15 49.62 30.57
CA ALA A 338 -3.80 49.36 30.02
C ALA A 338 -3.16 50.61 29.38
N LYS A 339 -3.95 51.45 28.70
CA LYS A 339 -3.45 52.72 28.15
C LYS A 339 -3.07 53.72 29.24
N ILE A 340 -3.80 53.76 30.36
CA ILE A 340 -3.45 54.58 31.53
C ILE A 340 -2.11 54.11 32.11
N ASP A 341 -1.85 52.80 32.12
CA ASP A 341 -0.57 52.20 32.52
C ASP A 341 0.56 52.41 31.48
N GLY A 342 0.28 53.08 30.36
CA GLY A 342 1.26 53.47 29.35
C GLY A 342 1.42 52.49 28.18
N CYS A 343 0.56 51.47 28.07
CA CYS A 343 0.59 50.51 26.97
C CYS A 343 0.16 51.15 25.63
N SER A 344 0.81 50.76 24.55
CA SER A 344 0.39 51.15 23.19
C SER A 344 -0.63 50.15 22.62
N PHE A 345 -1.20 50.41 21.44
CA PHE A 345 -2.10 49.46 20.78
C PHE A 345 -1.46 48.10 20.44
N PHE A 346 -0.12 48.02 20.42
CA PHE A 346 0.61 46.78 20.15
C PHE A 346 1.08 46.07 21.42
N GLY A 347 0.99 46.74 22.57
CA GLY A 347 1.71 46.40 23.79
C GLY A 347 2.27 47.65 24.44
#